data_AF-A0A848M1Q0-F1
#
_entry.id   AF-A0A848M1Q0-F1
#
_cell.length_a   1.000
_cell.length_b   1.000
_cell.length_c   1.000
_cell.angle_alpha   90.00
_cell.angle_beta   90.00
_cell.angle_gamma   90.00
#
_symmetry.space_group_name_H-M   'P 1'
#
loop_
_entity.id
_entity.type
_entity.pdbx_description
1 polymer ?
#
loop_
_entity_poly.entity_id
_entity_poly.type
_entity_poly.pdbx_seq_one_letter_code
_entity_poly.pdbx_strand_id
1 'polypeptide(L)'
;MRRATRVFLALLLACATACSDDGTSLFLRVEGADGATQLELRGVRDGAPWFGPERRPEPEGAPFSGEQTLRVRFNSPPDVPFLLEVDALAGGVAIARASTEVLPRKGEETELRLQLSPIEDPGPGPDGGTPDAGGPDGGAPDGGEPDAGEPDAGTDAGTPDAGGGCTTCVLPGGGCVATTSAVACGGSGLACVDCTVGGRANVCTAAGACSCGTRGTPCGEGERCDGNVCVCDPDTCAGCCDSNGSDCRTGNTLTACGINGATCTECSAQRADNCATGGCRCGTGPACSGLAPNCRNGSCSAF
;
A
#
# COMPACT_ATOMS: atom_id res chain seq x y z
N MET A 1 -44.74 67.79 14.22
CA MET A 1 -44.45 66.37 13.90
C MET A 1 -42.98 66.28 13.49
N ARG A 2 -42.06 65.89 14.40
CA ARG A 2 -41.20 64.67 14.34
C ARG A 2 -40.50 64.52 12.97
N ARG A 3 -39.18 64.63 12.75
CA ARG A 3 -37.94 64.05 13.36
C ARG A 3 -36.73 64.86 12.84
N ALA A 4 -35.74 65.28 13.63
CA ALA A 4 -34.64 64.54 14.28
C ALA A 4 -33.48 64.15 13.33
N THR A 5 -32.38 64.90 13.46
CA THR A 5 -30.95 64.54 13.56
C THR A 5 -30.49 63.16 13.04
N ARG A 6 -29.47 63.13 12.17
CA ARG A 6 -28.44 62.08 12.14
C ARG A 6 -27.05 62.66 11.81
N VAL A 7 -26.30 62.89 12.88
CA VAL A 7 -24.83 62.86 12.95
C VAL A 7 -24.45 61.45 13.42
N PHE A 8 -23.21 61.02 13.15
CA PHE A 8 -22.52 59.81 13.64
C PHE A 8 -22.95 58.48 13.02
N LEU A 9 -22.03 57.82 12.29
CA LEU A 9 -21.15 56.83 12.90
C LEU A 9 -20.10 56.34 11.86
N ALA A 10 -18.87 56.84 11.96
CA ALA A 10 -17.70 56.09 11.54
C ALA A 10 -17.36 55.12 12.69
N LEU A 11 -17.52 53.81 12.48
CA LEU A 11 -17.00 52.77 13.37
C LEU A 11 -16.73 51.50 12.55
N LEU A 12 -15.45 51.23 12.34
CA LEU A 12 -14.79 49.93 12.54
C LEU A 12 -15.57 48.65 12.19
N LEU A 13 -15.28 48.08 11.01
CA LEU A 13 -14.87 46.67 10.88
C LEU A 13 -13.42 46.76 10.31
N ALA A 14 -12.31 46.67 11.06
CA ALA A 14 -11.86 45.65 12.01
C ALA A 14 -11.89 44.22 11.41
N CYS A 15 -10.70 43.69 11.16
CA CYS A 15 -10.31 42.34 10.71
C CYS A 15 -10.56 41.94 9.26
N ALA A 16 -9.72 42.42 8.34
CA ALA A 16 -9.18 41.56 7.27
C ALA A 16 -7.76 41.06 7.62
N THR A 17 -7.44 41.01 8.92
CA THR A 17 -6.23 40.40 9.45
C THR A 17 -6.49 38.92 9.67
N ALA A 18 -5.87 38.13 8.81
CA ALA A 18 -5.31 36.82 9.13
C ALA A 18 -6.25 35.78 9.74
N CYS A 19 -7.08 35.16 8.89
CA CYS A 19 -7.08 33.70 8.87
C CYS A 19 -6.17 33.27 7.72
N SER A 20 -4.85 33.43 7.89
CA SER A 20 -3.84 32.83 7.02
C SER A 20 -3.78 31.35 7.36
N ASP A 21 -4.88 30.66 7.06
CA ASP A 21 -4.84 29.24 6.77
C ASP A 21 -4.36 29.18 5.33
N ASP A 22 -3.04 29.16 5.14
CA ASP A 22 -2.33 29.01 3.85
C ASP A 22 -2.64 27.67 3.14
N GLY A 23 -3.81 27.08 3.39
CA GLY A 23 -4.26 25.84 2.77
C GLY A 23 -4.79 26.13 1.38
N THR A 24 -4.14 25.56 0.38
CA THR A 24 -4.69 25.49 -0.98
C THR A 24 -5.66 24.34 -1.05
N SER A 25 -6.82 24.57 -1.67
CA SER A 25 -7.82 23.52 -1.85
C SER A 25 -8.33 23.42 -3.28
N LEU A 26 -8.72 22.20 -3.66
CA LEU A 26 -9.53 21.97 -4.85
C LEU A 26 -10.95 21.70 -4.39
N PHE A 27 -11.90 22.41 -5.00
CA PHE A 27 -13.32 22.13 -4.84
C PHE A 27 -13.81 21.42 -6.11
N LEU A 28 -14.04 20.12 -6.00
CA LEU A 28 -14.43 19.27 -7.12
C LEU A 28 -15.95 19.13 -7.15
N ARG A 29 -16.54 19.34 -8.33
CA ARG A 29 -17.90 18.93 -8.69
C ARG A 29 -17.78 17.80 -9.69
N VAL A 30 -18.25 16.61 -9.33
CA VAL A 30 -18.08 15.39 -10.11
C VAL A 30 -19.44 14.91 -10.58
N GLU A 31 -19.64 14.90 -11.89
CA GLU A 31 -20.84 14.41 -12.55
C GLU A 31 -20.56 13.06 -13.24
N GLY A 32 -21.59 12.23 -13.43
CA GLY A 32 -21.45 10.90 -14.05
C GLY A 32 -20.94 9.80 -13.11
N ALA A 33 -21.08 9.98 -11.79
CA ALA A 33 -20.71 8.99 -10.78
C ALA A 33 -21.90 8.11 -10.34
N ASP A 34 -23.02 8.14 -11.04
CA ASP A 34 -24.23 7.40 -10.65
C ASP A 34 -23.95 5.89 -10.56
N GLY A 35 -24.33 5.29 -9.44
CA GLY A 35 -24.09 3.87 -9.17
C GLY A 35 -22.70 3.53 -8.58
N ALA A 36 -21.75 4.47 -8.59
CA ALA A 36 -20.50 4.32 -7.84
C ALA A 36 -20.75 4.47 -6.34
N THR A 37 -19.98 3.80 -5.52
CA THR A 37 -20.04 3.85 -4.05
C THR A 37 -18.86 4.60 -3.44
N GLN A 38 -17.79 4.83 -4.22
CA GLN A 38 -16.60 5.59 -3.83
C GLN A 38 -16.03 6.39 -5.01
N LEU A 39 -15.36 7.50 -4.71
CA LEU A 39 -14.44 8.20 -5.62
C LEU A 39 -13.01 7.91 -5.17
N GLU A 40 -12.13 7.52 -6.09
CA GLU A 40 -10.69 7.42 -5.87
C GLU A 40 -9.99 8.57 -6.58
N LEU A 41 -9.18 9.32 -5.83
CA LEU A 41 -8.49 10.50 -6.33
C LEU A 41 -6.98 10.29 -6.33
N ARG A 42 -6.34 10.68 -7.42
CA ARG A 42 -4.89 10.60 -7.58
C ARG A 42 -4.36 11.86 -8.25
N GLY A 43 -3.24 12.37 -7.75
CA GLY A 43 -2.45 13.38 -8.45
C GLY A 43 -1.22 12.73 -9.06
N VAL A 44 -0.99 12.92 -10.36
CA VAL A 44 0.18 12.39 -11.09
C VAL A 44 1.04 13.55 -11.59
N ARG A 45 2.35 13.48 -11.35
CA ARG A 45 3.33 14.46 -11.84
C ARG A 45 4.53 13.72 -12.42
N ASP A 46 4.96 14.12 -13.62
CA ASP A 46 6.07 13.50 -14.35
C ASP A 46 5.93 11.97 -14.48
N GLY A 47 4.68 11.49 -14.64
CA GLY A 47 4.35 10.06 -14.74
C GLY A 47 4.38 9.29 -13.40
N ALA A 48 4.71 9.95 -12.28
CA ALA A 48 4.73 9.36 -10.95
C ALA A 48 3.57 9.86 -10.07
N PRO A 49 3.04 9.04 -9.15
CA PRO A 49 2.06 9.49 -8.18
C PRO A 49 2.66 10.57 -7.27
N TRP A 50 1.98 11.70 -7.18
CA TRP A 50 2.32 12.80 -6.27
C TRP A 50 1.45 12.77 -4.99
N PHE A 51 0.16 12.45 -5.11
CA PHE A 51 -0.68 12.10 -3.97
C PHE A 51 -1.73 11.04 -4.35
N GLY A 52 -2.35 10.45 -3.33
CA GLY A 52 -3.31 9.36 -3.50
C GLY A 52 -2.61 8.02 -3.78
N PRO A 53 -3.39 6.97 -4.09
CA PRO A 53 -4.85 6.97 -4.24
C PRO A 53 -5.57 7.25 -2.91
N GLU A 54 -6.56 8.15 -2.94
CA GLU A 54 -7.37 8.52 -1.77
C GLU A 54 -8.85 8.22 -2.07
N ARG A 55 -9.53 7.44 -1.21
CA ARG A 55 -10.92 7.01 -1.43
C ARG A 55 -11.91 7.76 -0.56
N ARG A 56 -13.01 8.23 -1.16
CA ARG A 56 -14.07 8.98 -0.47
C ARG A 56 -15.47 8.50 -0.89
N PRO A 57 -16.37 8.16 0.05
CA PRO A 57 -16.11 7.99 1.49
C PRO A 57 -15.10 6.86 1.77
N GLU A 58 -14.41 6.91 2.91
CA GLU A 58 -13.43 5.87 3.32
C GLU A 58 -14.06 4.48 3.45
N PRO A 59 -15.15 4.30 4.22
CA PRO A 59 -15.98 3.11 4.12
C PRO A 59 -16.88 3.21 2.89
N GLU A 60 -17.04 2.09 2.18
CA GLU A 60 -17.99 2.00 1.09
C GLU A 60 -19.41 2.27 1.60
N GLY A 61 -20.13 3.14 0.89
CA GLY A 61 -21.45 3.60 1.29
C GLY A 61 -22.55 3.15 0.33
N ALA A 62 -23.72 3.78 0.48
CA ALA A 62 -24.76 3.68 -0.53
C ALA A 62 -24.25 4.24 -1.87
N PRO A 63 -24.73 3.72 -3.01
CA PRO A 63 -24.39 4.28 -4.31
C PRO A 63 -24.71 5.77 -4.38
N PHE A 64 -23.81 6.52 -5.02
CA PHE A 64 -23.97 7.91 -5.34
C PHE A 64 -25.11 8.09 -6.33
N SER A 65 -25.77 9.23 -6.19
CA SER A 65 -26.79 9.72 -7.10
C SER A 65 -26.55 11.20 -7.37
N GLY A 66 -26.48 11.59 -8.64
CA GLY A 66 -26.26 12.97 -9.08
C GLY A 66 -24.84 13.50 -8.84
N GLU A 67 -24.69 14.83 -8.91
CA GLU A 67 -23.42 15.53 -8.72
C GLU A 67 -22.86 15.28 -7.31
N GLN A 68 -21.60 14.86 -7.24
CA GLN A 68 -20.84 14.73 -6.00
C GLN A 68 -19.94 15.95 -5.82
N THR A 69 -19.81 16.41 -4.57
CA THR A 69 -18.88 17.50 -4.23
C THR A 69 -17.82 17.01 -3.27
N LEU A 70 -16.55 17.33 -3.58
CA LEU A 70 -15.42 16.98 -2.74
C LEU A 70 -14.48 18.17 -2.57
N ARG A 71 -13.91 18.31 -1.38
CA ARG A 71 -12.86 19.29 -1.12
C ARG A 71 -11.55 18.59 -0.81
N VAL A 72 -10.55 18.78 -1.67
CA VAL A 72 -9.18 18.29 -1.46
C VAL A 72 -8.37 19.43 -0.85
N ARG A 73 -7.71 19.21 0.29
CA ARG A 73 -6.87 20.23 0.94
C ARG A 73 -5.41 19.82 0.86
N PHE A 74 -4.54 20.75 0.50
CA PHE A 74 -3.10 20.56 0.48
C PHE A 74 -2.44 21.38 1.59
N ASN A 75 -1.61 20.71 2.39
CA ASN A 75 -0.75 21.40 3.37
C ASN A 75 0.39 22.17 2.69
N SER A 76 0.86 21.67 1.55
CA SER A 76 1.87 22.31 0.71
C SER A 76 1.52 22.01 -0.76
N PRO A 77 0.77 22.90 -1.44
CA PRO A 77 0.47 22.69 -2.85
C PRO A 77 1.77 22.75 -3.68
N PRO A 78 1.80 22.04 -4.81
CA PRO A 78 2.85 22.17 -5.77
C PRO A 78 2.57 23.48 -6.51
N ASP A 79 3.52 24.41 -6.53
CA ASP A 79 3.45 25.59 -7.41
C ASP A 79 3.71 25.21 -8.89
N VAL A 80 3.38 23.97 -9.27
CA VAL A 80 3.59 23.35 -10.58
C VAL A 80 2.35 22.52 -10.95
N PRO A 81 2.03 22.40 -12.26
CA PRO A 81 0.85 21.68 -12.70
C PRO A 81 1.01 20.17 -12.44
N PHE A 82 -0.11 19.49 -12.27
CA PHE A 82 -0.18 18.03 -12.16
C PHE A 82 -1.48 17.52 -12.81
N LEU A 83 -1.50 16.25 -13.18
CA LEU A 83 -2.69 15.57 -13.69
C LEU A 83 -3.51 15.04 -12.52
N LEU A 84 -4.74 15.54 -12.34
CA LEU A 84 -5.71 14.99 -11.42
C LEU A 84 -6.49 13.88 -12.13
N GLU A 85 -6.46 12.67 -11.59
CA GLU A 85 -7.26 11.52 -12.02
C GLU A 85 -8.32 11.25 -10.96
N VAL A 86 -9.57 11.07 -11.40
CA VAL A 86 -10.71 10.72 -10.54
C VAL A 86 -11.42 9.52 -11.14
N ASP A 87 -11.48 8.45 -10.35
CA ASP A 87 -12.19 7.22 -10.69
C ASP A 87 -13.44 7.08 -9.82
N ALA A 88 -14.56 6.77 -10.45
CA ALA A 88 -15.77 6.36 -9.76
C ALA A 88 -15.76 4.84 -9.62
N LEU A 89 -15.81 4.34 -8.39
CA LEU A 89 -15.71 2.93 -8.06
C LEU A 89 -17.07 2.37 -7.62
N ALA A 90 -17.43 1.17 -8.09
CA ALA A 90 -18.52 0.37 -7.55
C ALA A 90 -17.97 -0.98 -7.08
N GLY A 91 -18.12 -1.33 -5.81
CA GLY A 91 -17.53 -2.56 -5.26
C GLY A 91 -15.99 -2.59 -5.39
N GLY A 92 -15.34 -1.43 -5.33
CA GLY A 92 -13.89 -1.28 -5.51
C GLY A 92 -13.39 -1.34 -6.96
N VAL A 93 -14.26 -1.49 -7.96
CA VAL A 93 -13.91 -1.54 -9.39
C VAL A 93 -14.25 -0.21 -10.05
N ALA A 94 -13.33 0.35 -10.83
CA ALA A 94 -13.56 1.59 -11.56
C ALA A 94 -14.58 1.38 -12.69
N ILE A 95 -15.66 2.14 -12.66
CA ILE A 95 -16.74 2.10 -13.67
C ILE A 95 -16.79 3.35 -14.55
N ALA A 96 -16.19 4.47 -14.08
CA ALA A 96 -16.07 5.69 -14.85
C ALA A 96 -14.81 6.46 -14.42
N ARG A 97 -14.23 7.26 -15.33
CA ARG A 97 -12.99 8.02 -15.10
C ARG A 97 -13.05 9.41 -15.71
N ALA A 98 -12.39 10.37 -15.06
CA ALA A 98 -12.03 11.66 -15.61
C ALA A 98 -10.57 11.99 -15.27
N SER A 99 -9.90 12.72 -16.16
CA SER A 99 -8.60 13.31 -15.87
C SER A 99 -8.55 14.76 -16.33
N THR A 100 -7.87 15.61 -15.57
CA THR A 100 -7.70 17.03 -15.91
C THR A 100 -6.39 17.56 -15.35
N GLU A 101 -5.76 18.49 -16.07
CA GLU A 101 -4.55 19.16 -15.59
C GLU A 101 -4.94 20.32 -14.64
N VAL A 102 -4.29 20.38 -13.49
CA VAL A 102 -4.58 21.35 -12.43
C VAL A 102 -3.31 22.07 -12.03
N LEU A 103 -3.38 23.40 -11.94
CA LEU A 103 -2.32 24.25 -11.38
C LEU A 103 -2.83 24.91 -10.10
N PRO A 104 -2.67 24.28 -8.92
CA PRO A 104 -3.10 24.86 -7.66
C PRO A 104 -2.21 26.05 -7.31
N ARG A 105 -2.80 27.10 -6.71
CA ARG A 105 -2.06 28.28 -6.25
C ARG A 105 -2.10 28.38 -4.74
N LYS A 106 -0.98 28.73 -4.12
CA LYS A 106 -0.89 28.89 -2.66
C LYS A 106 -1.97 29.87 -2.15
N GLY A 107 -2.79 29.41 -1.20
CA GLY A 107 -3.86 30.21 -0.58
C GLY A 107 -5.10 30.43 -1.44
N GLU A 108 -5.21 29.74 -2.58
CA GLU A 108 -6.39 29.80 -3.45
C GLU A 108 -7.20 28.50 -3.36
N GLU A 109 -8.52 28.62 -3.52
CA GLU A 109 -9.40 27.48 -3.77
C GLU A 109 -9.78 27.43 -5.25
N THR A 110 -9.40 26.37 -5.93
CA THR A 110 -9.72 26.18 -7.35
C THR A 110 -10.92 25.26 -7.49
N GLU A 111 -12.00 25.76 -8.11
CA GLU A 111 -13.17 24.96 -8.45
C GLU A 111 -12.95 24.20 -9.78
N LEU A 112 -13.18 22.89 -9.77
CA LEU A 112 -13.07 22.01 -10.92
C LEU A 112 -14.38 21.28 -11.15
N ARG A 113 -14.84 21.26 -12.39
CA ARG A 113 -16.01 20.48 -12.82
C ARG A 113 -15.53 19.31 -13.65
N LEU A 114 -15.79 18.10 -13.18
CA LEU A 114 -15.33 16.86 -13.77
C LEU A 114 -16.54 16.07 -14.28
N GLN A 115 -16.56 15.82 -15.59
CA GLN A 115 -17.52 14.90 -16.19
C GLN A 115 -16.84 13.55 -16.32
N LEU A 116 -17.30 12.55 -15.56
CA LEU A 116 -16.81 11.19 -15.68
C LEU A 116 -17.38 10.55 -16.94
N SER A 117 -16.51 9.83 -17.66
CA SER A 117 -16.89 8.98 -18.78
C SER A 117 -16.87 7.52 -18.35
N PRO A 118 -17.87 6.71 -18.71
CA PRO A 118 -17.84 5.27 -18.47
C PRO A 118 -16.55 4.67 -19.01
N ILE A 119 -15.93 3.78 -18.23
CA ILE A 119 -14.84 2.96 -18.73
C ILE A 119 -15.50 1.90 -19.60
N GLU A 120 -15.36 2.04 -20.92
CA GLU A 120 -15.74 0.98 -21.84
C GLU A 120 -14.87 -0.23 -21.50
N ASP A 121 -15.47 -1.24 -20.88
CA ASP A 121 -14.84 -2.53 -20.66
C ASP A 121 -14.29 -2.98 -22.03
N PRO A 122 -12.96 -3.20 -22.18
CA PRO A 122 -12.47 -3.92 -23.33
C PRO A 122 -12.97 -5.34 -23.13
N GLY A 123 -14.23 -5.58 -23.48
CA GLY A 123 -14.91 -6.84 -23.29
C GLY A 123 -14.01 -7.96 -23.81
N PRO A 124 -14.13 -9.18 -23.24
CA PRO A 124 -13.34 -10.31 -23.69
C PRO A 124 -13.42 -10.36 -25.22
N GLY A 125 -12.28 -10.11 -25.87
CA GLY A 125 -12.23 -10.04 -27.32
C GLY A 125 -12.88 -11.30 -27.88
N PRO A 126 -13.78 -11.20 -28.87
CA PRO A 126 -14.43 -12.37 -29.43
C PRO A 126 -13.33 -13.35 -29.83
N ASP A 127 -13.40 -14.53 -29.24
CA ASP A 127 -12.64 -15.69 -29.63
C ASP A 127 -12.92 -15.95 -31.11
N GLY A 128 -12.02 -15.47 -31.95
CA GLY A 128 -12.02 -15.69 -33.40
C GLY A 128 -11.73 -17.14 -33.77
N GLY A 129 -12.38 -18.09 -33.10
CA GLY A 129 -12.50 -19.46 -33.53
C GLY A 129 -13.57 -19.54 -34.62
N THR A 130 -13.14 -19.52 -35.87
CA THR A 130 -13.97 -19.87 -37.02
C THR A 130 -14.60 -21.24 -36.77
N PRO A 131 -15.94 -21.39 -36.81
CA PRO A 131 -16.55 -22.72 -36.82
C PRO A 131 -16.20 -23.40 -38.14
N ASP A 132 -15.37 -24.44 -38.06
CA ASP A 132 -15.08 -25.28 -39.22
C ASP A 132 -16.34 -26.08 -39.57
N ALA A 133 -17.03 -25.65 -40.61
CA ALA A 133 -18.18 -26.34 -41.16
C ALA A 133 -17.70 -27.56 -41.97
N GLY A 134 -17.29 -28.60 -41.25
CA GLY A 134 -17.20 -29.95 -41.81
C GLY A 134 -18.61 -30.47 -42.13
N GLY A 135 -18.89 -30.69 -43.41
CA GLY A 135 -20.17 -31.21 -43.89
C GLY A 135 -20.48 -32.61 -43.37
N PRO A 136 -21.76 -32.99 -43.23
CA PRO A 136 -22.13 -34.32 -42.78
C PRO A 136 -21.96 -35.33 -43.92
N ASP A 137 -20.92 -36.16 -43.84
CA ASP A 137 -20.83 -37.37 -44.66
C ASP A 137 -21.79 -38.43 -44.09
N GLY A 138 -22.85 -38.67 -44.86
CA GLY A 138 -23.80 -39.75 -44.61
C GLY A 138 -23.18 -41.11 -44.88
N GLY A 139 -22.63 -41.72 -43.83
CA GLY A 139 -22.37 -43.17 -43.76
C GLY A 139 -23.50 -43.86 -43.00
N ALA A 140 -24.04 -44.94 -43.58
CA ALA A 140 -25.08 -45.77 -42.96
C ALA A 140 -24.58 -46.39 -41.63
N PRO A 141 -25.44 -46.52 -40.60
CA PRO A 141 -25.06 -47.17 -39.34
C PRO A 141 -24.94 -48.68 -39.58
N ASP A 142 -23.72 -49.21 -39.44
CA ASP A 142 -23.48 -50.63 -39.27
C ASP A 142 -23.74 -51.02 -37.82
N GLY A 143 -24.71 -51.91 -37.63
CA GLY A 143 -25.02 -52.51 -36.33
C GLY A 143 -23.89 -53.46 -35.91
N GLY A 144 -22.87 -52.92 -35.26
CA GLY A 144 -21.92 -53.68 -34.45
C GLY A 144 -22.40 -53.75 -32.99
N GLU A 145 -22.32 -54.95 -32.40
CA GLU A 145 -22.60 -55.22 -30.99
C GLU A 145 -21.81 -54.27 -30.05
N PRO A 146 -22.45 -53.69 -29.01
CA PRO A 146 -21.72 -52.93 -28.00
C PRO A 146 -20.84 -53.88 -27.18
N ASP A 147 -19.52 -53.80 -27.40
CA ASP A 147 -18.54 -54.41 -26.52
C ASP A 147 -18.51 -53.61 -25.21
N ALA A 148 -18.96 -54.25 -24.14
CA ALA A 148 -18.91 -53.72 -22.78
C ALA A 148 -17.47 -53.85 -22.26
N GLY A 149 -16.57 -53.00 -22.76
CA GLY A 149 -15.29 -52.75 -22.13
C GLY A 149 -15.50 -52.17 -20.72
N GLU A 150 -14.79 -52.73 -19.75
CA GLU A 150 -14.76 -52.22 -18.37
C GLU A 150 -14.40 -50.73 -18.36
N PRO A 151 -15.12 -49.88 -17.61
CA PRO A 151 -14.72 -48.50 -17.41
C PRO A 151 -13.37 -48.48 -16.69
N ASP A 152 -12.33 -48.05 -17.40
CA ASP A 152 -11.05 -47.72 -16.80
C ASP A 152 -11.31 -46.69 -15.69
N ALA A 153 -11.11 -47.13 -14.44
CA ALA A 153 -11.03 -46.28 -13.27
C ALA A 153 -9.73 -45.47 -13.34
N GLY A 154 -9.66 -44.56 -14.32
CA GLY A 154 -8.77 -43.42 -14.24
C GLY A 154 -9.21 -42.62 -13.03
N THR A 155 -8.41 -42.68 -11.97
CA THR A 155 -8.38 -41.65 -10.93
C THR A 155 -7.92 -40.34 -11.55
N ASP A 156 -8.81 -39.74 -12.33
CA ASP A 156 -8.96 -38.30 -12.45
C ASP A 156 -9.49 -37.81 -11.09
N ALA A 157 -8.58 -37.75 -10.12
CA ALA A 157 -8.66 -36.75 -9.08
C ALA A 157 -7.95 -35.51 -9.62
N GLY A 158 -8.43 -34.98 -10.75
CA GLY A 158 -8.31 -33.58 -11.06
C GLY A 158 -8.73 -32.85 -9.80
N THR A 159 -7.79 -32.06 -9.25
CA THR A 159 -8.11 -31.03 -8.30
C THR A 159 -9.40 -30.36 -8.76
N PRO A 160 -10.48 -30.34 -7.95
CA PRO A 160 -11.70 -29.65 -8.35
C PRO A 160 -11.29 -28.28 -8.84
N ASP A 161 -11.52 -28.01 -10.12
CA ASP A 161 -11.38 -26.68 -10.66
C ASP A 161 -12.23 -25.80 -9.75
N ALA A 162 -11.57 -24.95 -8.97
CA ALA A 162 -12.18 -23.94 -8.14
C ALA A 162 -12.79 -22.89 -9.07
N GLY A 163 -13.81 -23.31 -9.83
CA GLY A 163 -14.70 -22.49 -10.64
C GLY A 163 -15.56 -21.66 -9.72
N GLY A 164 -14.95 -20.60 -9.22
CA GLY A 164 -15.49 -19.66 -8.25
C GLY A 164 -14.33 -18.87 -7.65
N GLY A 165 -13.45 -18.34 -8.52
CA GLY A 165 -12.18 -17.73 -8.13
C GLY A 165 -12.39 -16.64 -7.09
N CYS A 166 -12.04 -16.93 -5.84
CA CYS A 166 -12.08 -15.93 -4.80
C CYS A 166 -11.16 -14.77 -5.21
N THR A 167 -11.69 -13.55 -5.21
CA THR A 167 -10.86 -12.35 -5.37
C THR A 167 -9.96 -12.14 -4.14
N THR A 168 -10.37 -12.70 -3.00
CA THR A 168 -9.68 -12.72 -1.71
C THR A 168 -9.00 -14.07 -1.44
N CYS A 169 -8.61 -14.35 -0.20
CA CYS A 169 -8.01 -15.62 0.19
C CYS A 169 -9.03 -16.71 0.60
N VAL A 170 -8.55 -17.95 0.67
CA VAL A 170 -9.32 -19.16 1.00
C VAL A 170 -8.94 -19.66 2.40
N LEU A 171 -9.95 -19.94 3.23
CA LEU A 171 -9.79 -20.53 4.55
C LEU A 171 -9.52 -22.04 4.48
N PRO A 172 -8.93 -22.64 5.53
CA PRO A 172 -8.90 -24.09 5.68
C PRO A 172 -10.33 -24.65 5.62
N GLY A 173 -10.65 -25.41 4.57
CA GLY A 173 -12.00 -25.88 4.27
C GLY A 173 -12.63 -25.31 2.99
N GLY A 174 -11.92 -24.46 2.25
CA GLY A 174 -12.29 -24.07 0.88
C GLY A 174 -13.22 -22.87 0.78
N GLY A 175 -13.60 -22.24 1.90
CA GLY A 175 -14.43 -21.03 1.90
C GLY A 175 -13.62 -19.78 1.54
N CYS A 176 -14.12 -18.97 0.60
CA CYS A 176 -13.59 -17.64 0.33
C CYS A 176 -13.88 -16.70 1.51
N VAL A 177 -12.94 -15.82 1.84
CA VAL A 177 -13.15 -14.75 2.82
C VAL A 177 -13.85 -13.56 2.13
N ALA A 178 -14.99 -13.10 2.64
CA ALA A 178 -15.73 -11.99 2.02
C ALA A 178 -14.96 -10.65 2.06
N THR A 179 -14.09 -10.45 3.05
CA THR A 179 -13.28 -9.23 3.20
C THR A 179 -11.97 -9.57 3.90
N THR A 180 -10.85 -9.12 3.35
CA THR A 180 -9.53 -9.36 3.95
C THR A 180 -9.44 -8.70 5.33
N SER A 181 -8.75 -9.35 6.25
CA SER A 181 -8.51 -8.85 7.61
C SER A 181 -7.10 -9.19 8.06
N ALA A 182 -6.66 -8.62 9.18
CA ALA A 182 -5.33 -8.91 9.72
C ALA A 182 -5.09 -10.40 10.00
N VAL A 183 -6.14 -11.15 10.36
CA VAL A 183 -6.06 -12.60 10.65
C VAL A 183 -6.43 -13.49 9.46
N ALA A 184 -6.87 -12.88 8.35
CA ALA A 184 -7.23 -13.57 7.12
C ALA A 184 -6.91 -12.66 5.92
N CYS A 185 -5.61 -12.55 5.63
CA CYS A 185 -5.06 -11.71 4.58
C CYS A 185 -4.65 -12.52 3.36
N GLY A 186 -4.79 -11.93 2.18
CA GLY A 186 -4.43 -12.55 0.91
C GLY A 186 -5.45 -12.23 -0.18
N GLY A 187 -5.12 -12.64 -1.40
CA GLY A 187 -5.95 -12.43 -2.59
C GLY A 187 -5.86 -13.60 -3.56
N SER A 188 -6.64 -13.51 -4.64
CA SER A 188 -6.53 -14.41 -5.79
C SER A 188 -6.74 -15.90 -5.48
N GLY A 189 -7.57 -16.23 -4.50
CA GLY A 189 -7.89 -17.60 -4.13
C GLY A 189 -6.77 -18.35 -3.43
N LEU A 190 -5.69 -17.67 -3.05
CA LEU A 190 -4.59 -18.27 -2.28
C LEU A 190 -5.02 -18.50 -0.82
N ALA A 191 -4.29 -19.36 -0.11
CA ALA A 191 -4.56 -19.60 1.31
C ALA A 191 -4.40 -18.30 2.14
N CYS A 192 -5.31 -18.08 3.09
CA CYS A 192 -5.22 -16.92 3.98
C CYS A 192 -4.00 -16.98 4.89
N VAL A 193 -3.39 -15.82 5.11
CA VAL A 193 -2.29 -15.59 6.05
C VAL A 193 -2.77 -14.73 7.21
N ASP A 194 -2.41 -15.11 8.43
CA ASP A 194 -2.58 -14.25 9.61
C ASP A 194 -1.35 -13.35 9.74
N CYS A 195 -1.52 -12.06 9.43
CA CYS A 195 -0.47 -11.05 9.49
C CYS A 195 0.00 -10.76 10.92
N THR A 196 -0.79 -11.13 11.93
CA THR A 196 -0.44 -10.91 13.34
C THR A 196 0.51 -11.98 13.87
N VAL A 197 0.59 -13.13 13.19
CA VAL A 197 1.53 -14.20 13.52
C VAL A 197 2.96 -13.73 13.27
N GLY A 198 3.79 -13.84 14.32
CA GLY A 198 5.17 -13.36 14.30
C GLY A 198 5.32 -11.86 14.58
N GLY A 199 4.24 -11.12 14.80
CA GLY A 199 4.27 -9.75 15.31
C GLY A 199 4.88 -8.69 14.38
N ARG A 200 5.21 -9.02 13.13
CA ARG A 200 5.84 -8.11 12.15
C ARG A 200 4.85 -7.26 11.36
N ALA A 201 3.57 -7.55 11.47
CA ALA A 201 2.50 -6.82 10.82
C ALA A 201 1.24 -6.88 11.69
N ASN A 202 0.29 -6.00 11.40
CA ASN A 202 -1.00 -5.93 12.10
C ASN A 202 -2.16 -5.50 11.18
N VAL A 203 -1.89 -5.20 9.91
CA VAL A 203 -2.86 -4.78 8.92
C VAL A 203 -2.72 -5.63 7.66
N CYS A 204 -3.85 -5.95 7.04
CA CYS A 204 -3.88 -6.47 5.67
C CYS A 204 -4.17 -5.31 4.71
N THR A 205 -3.32 -5.09 3.71
CA THR A 205 -3.53 -4.05 2.71
C THR A 205 -4.66 -4.43 1.75
N ALA A 206 -5.17 -3.45 1.01
CA ALA A 206 -6.17 -3.68 -0.04
C ALA A 206 -5.66 -4.64 -1.14
N ALA A 207 -4.34 -4.73 -1.34
CA ALA A 207 -3.71 -5.68 -2.25
C ALA A 207 -3.57 -7.11 -1.67
N GLY A 208 -4.03 -7.35 -0.45
CA GLY A 208 -3.92 -8.65 0.22
C GLY A 208 -2.53 -8.93 0.79
N ALA A 209 -1.71 -7.92 1.06
CA ALA A 209 -0.38 -8.08 1.67
C ALA A 209 -0.36 -7.65 3.14
N CYS A 210 0.45 -8.32 3.96
CA CYS A 210 0.64 -7.91 5.35
C CYS A 210 1.46 -6.62 5.45
N SER A 211 1.05 -5.72 6.34
CA SER A 211 1.70 -4.44 6.60
C SER A 211 1.74 -4.13 8.09
N CYS A 212 2.79 -3.43 8.53
CA CYS A 212 2.77 -2.75 9.83
C CYS A 212 2.15 -1.37 9.67
N GLY A 213 0.92 -1.21 10.17
CA GLY A 213 0.14 0.01 9.99
C GLY A 213 0.07 0.43 8.53
N THR A 214 0.46 1.67 8.26
CA THR A 214 0.42 2.30 6.93
C THR A 214 1.73 2.21 6.14
N ARG A 215 2.76 1.47 6.62
CA ARG A 215 4.05 1.36 5.90
C ARG A 215 3.93 0.69 4.53
N GLY A 216 2.91 -0.15 4.34
CA GLY A 216 2.68 -0.92 3.11
C GLY A 216 3.44 -2.25 3.07
N THR A 217 4.32 -2.51 4.04
CA THR A 217 5.10 -3.75 4.17
C THR A 217 5.21 -4.18 5.65
N PRO A 218 5.51 -5.46 5.93
CA PRO A 218 5.84 -5.91 7.28
C PRO A 218 7.16 -5.29 7.75
N CYS A 219 7.39 -5.30 9.07
CA CYS A 219 8.69 -4.97 9.67
C CYS A 219 9.80 -5.90 9.17
N GLY A 220 11.06 -5.49 9.26
CA GLY A 220 12.23 -6.31 8.94
C GLY A 220 12.36 -7.56 9.82
N GLU A 221 13.36 -8.39 9.54
CA GLU A 221 13.72 -9.48 10.44
C GLU A 221 14.27 -8.92 11.76
N GLY A 222 13.88 -9.49 12.90
CA GLY A 222 14.28 -8.99 14.22
C GLY A 222 13.57 -7.70 14.65
N GLU A 223 12.53 -7.28 13.93
CA GLU A 223 11.69 -6.14 14.28
C GLU A 223 10.26 -6.62 14.60
N ARG A 224 9.54 -5.88 15.44
CA ARG A 224 8.11 -6.06 15.71
C ARG A 224 7.33 -4.81 15.32
N CYS A 225 6.08 -5.01 14.94
CA CYS A 225 5.14 -3.94 14.67
C CYS A 225 4.48 -3.50 15.98
N ASP A 226 4.76 -2.27 16.40
CA ASP A 226 4.12 -1.63 17.54
C ASP A 226 3.23 -0.48 17.05
N GLY A 227 1.93 -0.75 16.95
CA GLY A 227 0.97 0.17 16.34
C GLY A 227 1.22 0.36 14.85
N ASN A 228 1.81 1.49 14.45
CA ASN A 228 2.10 1.83 13.05
C ASN A 228 3.61 1.91 12.75
N VAL A 229 4.45 1.52 13.71
CA VAL A 229 5.90 1.69 13.65
C VAL A 229 6.56 0.33 13.86
N CYS A 230 7.62 0.08 13.10
CA CYS A 230 8.47 -1.07 13.34
C CYS A 230 9.55 -0.66 14.33
N VAL A 231 9.66 -1.47 15.38
CA VAL A 231 10.64 -1.30 16.44
C VAL A 231 11.51 -2.55 16.48
N CYS A 232 12.79 -2.36 16.75
CA CYS A 232 13.69 -3.48 16.96
C CYS A 232 13.20 -4.33 18.14
N ASP A 233 13.14 -5.63 17.93
CA ASP A 233 12.74 -6.59 18.94
C ASP A 233 13.98 -7.29 19.50
N PRO A 234 14.38 -7.00 20.75
CA PRO A 234 15.58 -7.59 21.33
C PRO A 234 15.54 -9.12 21.41
N ASP A 235 14.36 -9.72 21.49
CA ASP A 235 14.19 -11.16 21.66
C ASP A 235 14.35 -11.92 20.34
N THR A 236 14.13 -11.24 19.20
CA THR A 236 14.20 -11.87 17.87
C THR A 236 15.32 -11.30 16.98
N CYS A 237 15.91 -10.16 17.33
CA CYS A 237 17.02 -9.58 16.60
C CYS A 237 18.33 -10.35 16.85
N ALA A 238 18.77 -11.13 15.85
CA ALA A 238 20.02 -11.89 15.95
C ALA A 238 21.27 -10.99 16.10
N GLY A 239 21.25 -9.80 15.50
CA GLY A 239 22.32 -8.80 15.59
C GLY A 239 22.07 -7.80 16.71
N CYS A 240 22.05 -6.50 16.39
CA CYS A 240 21.90 -5.43 17.38
C CYS A 240 20.86 -4.39 16.95
N CYS A 241 20.20 -3.77 17.91
CA CYS A 241 19.28 -2.67 17.68
C CYS A 241 20.04 -1.35 17.50
N ASP A 242 19.63 -0.52 16.54
CA ASP A 242 20.17 0.83 16.42
C ASP A 242 19.91 1.66 17.69
N SER A 243 20.55 2.83 17.80
CA SER A 243 20.42 3.68 19.00
C SER A 243 18.99 4.21 19.21
N ASN A 244 18.17 4.25 18.16
CA ASN A 244 16.78 4.70 18.23
C ASN A 244 15.81 3.54 18.57
N GLY A 245 16.28 2.30 18.53
CA GLY A 245 15.47 1.10 18.78
C GLY A 245 14.50 0.78 17.65
N SER A 246 14.71 1.29 16.44
CA SER A 246 13.82 1.11 15.30
C SER A 246 14.28 -0.02 14.38
N ASP A 247 15.59 -0.12 14.15
CA ASP A 247 16.15 -1.02 13.13
C ASP A 247 16.97 -2.15 13.78
N CYS A 248 16.69 -3.40 13.39
CA CYS A 248 17.57 -4.53 13.71
C CYS A 248 18.69 -4.62 12.65
N ARG A 249 19.94 -4.39 13.07
CA ARG A 249 21.11 -4.50 12.20
C ARG A 249 21.79 -5.85 12.39
N THR A 250 22.44 -6.33 11.33
CA THR A 250 23.20 -7.60 11.35
C THR A 250 24.29 -7.65 12.44
N GLY A 251 24.78 -6.50 12.89
CA GLY A 251 25.69 -6.44 14.04
C GLY A 251 27.14 -6.83 13.75
N ASN A 252 27.57 -6.77 12.48
CA ASN A 252 28.87 -7.23 11.99
C ASN A 252 29.75 -6.13 11.36
N THR A 253 29.39 -4.86 11.56
CA THR A 253 30.15 -3.72 11.03
C THR A 253 30.78 -2.91 12.15
N LEU A 254 31.80 -2.11 11.83
CA LEU A 254 32.45 -1.23 12.82
C LEU A 254 31.49 -0.17 13.36
N THR A 255 30.50 0.27 12.59
CA THR A 255 29.52 1.29 13.03
C THR A 255 28.26 0.69 13.65
N ALA A 256 28.10 -0.63 13.59
CA ALA A 256 26.98 -1.34 14.19
C ALA A 256 27.43 -2.75 14.59
N CYS A 257 28.09 -2.84 15.75
CA CYS A 257 28.60 -4.09 16.31
C CYS A 257 27.76 -4.54 17.51
N GLY A 258 27.33 -5.79 17.51
CA GLY A 258 26.57 -6.38 18.61
C GLY A 258 25.82 -7.65 18.19
N ILE A 259 25.25 -8.35 19.17
CA ILE A 259 24.45 -9.57 18.99
C ILE A 259 23.31 -9.61 20.03
N ASN A 260 22.34 -10.51 19.82
CA ASN A 260 21.23 -10.79 20.74
C ASN A 260 20.40 -9.54 21.09
N GLY A 261 20.11 -8.71 20.10
CA GLY A 261 19.22 -7.56 20.26
C GLY A 261 19.76 -6.45 21.17
N ALA A 262 21.03 -6.52 21.58
CA ALA A 262 21.67 -5.45 22.33
C ALA A 262 21.75 -4.17 21.49
N THR A 263 21.93 -3.00 22.13
CA THR A 263 22.18 -1.77 21.38
C THR A 263 23.51 -1.86 20.64
N CYS A 264 23.49 -1.52 19.35
CA CYS A 264 24.67 -1.50 18.51
C CYS A 264 25.73 -0.57 19.10
N THR A 265 26.95 -1.07 19.18
CA THR A 265 28.12 -0.30 19.60
C THR A 265 28.97 0.06 18.39
N GLU A 266 29.46 1.30 18.36
CA GLU A 266 30.45 1.72 17.38
C GLU A 266 31.86 1.35 17.86
N CYS A 267 32.54 0.53 17.06
CA CYS A 267 33.93 0.17 17.27
C CYS A 267 34.84 1.32 16.88
N SER A 268 35.61 1.82 17.84
CA SER A 268 36.66 2.80 17.56
C SER A 268 37.63 2.23 16.52
N ALA A 269 37.73 2.90 15.37
CA ALA A 269 38.69 2.55 14.32
C ALA A 269 40.16 2.60 14.78
N GLN A 270 40.44 3.25 15.91
CA GLN A 270 41.77 3.20 16.54
C GLN A 270 42.02 1.88 17.26
N ARG A 271 40.99 1.23 17.80
CA ARG A 271 41.12 0.07 18.69
C ARG A 271 40.71 -1.26 18.05
N ALA A 272 39.99 -1.21 16.94
CA ALA A 272 39.45 -2.37 16.25
C ALA A 272 39.43 -2.15 14.73
N ASP A 273 39.64 -3.22 13.98
CA ASP A 273 39.56 -3.25 12.52
C ASP A 273 38.39 -4.10 12.00
N ASN A 274 37.73 -4.85 12.89
CA ASN A 274 36.54 -5.62 12.57
C ASN A 274 35.56 -5.74 13.75
N CYS A 275 34.35 -6.16 13.43
CA CYS A 275 33.36 -6.61 14.40
C CYS A 275 33.05 -8.09 14.13
N ALA A 276 33.23 -8.95 15.13
CA ALA A 276 32.85 -10.34 15.03
C ALA A 276 32.38 -10.87 16.38
N THR A 277 31.43 -11.82 16.35
CA THR A 277 30.81 -12.40 17.57
C THR A 277 30.24 -11.34 18.51
N GLY A 278 29.72 -10.24 17.97
CA GLY A 278 29.15 -9.12 18.74
C GLY A 278 30.16 -8.25 19.49
N GLY A 279 31.45 -8.36 19.17
CA GLY A 279 32.50 -7.59 19.82
C GLY A 279 33.45 -6.93 18.81
N CYS A 280 33.90 -5.73 19.16
CA CYS A 280 34.98 -5.05 18.45
C CYS A 280 36.28 -5.83 18.62
N ARG A 281 36.98 -6.07 17.50
CA ARG A 281 38.18 -6.91 17.45
C ARG A 281 39.29 -6.24 16.67
N CYS A 282 40.52 -6.59 17.03
CA CYS A 282 41.71 -6.29 16.26
C CYS A 282 42.28 -7.61 15.75
N GLY A 283 42.12 -7.87 14.45
CA GLY A 283 42.41 -9.18 13.87
C GLY A 283 41.54 -10.26 14.50
N THR A 284 42.16 -11.31 15.05
CA THR A 284 41.46 -12.39 15.75
C THR A 284 41.29 -12.14 17.25
N GLY A 285 41.97 -11.12 17.80
CA GLY A 285 41.96 -10.77 19.22
C GLY A 285 40.86 -9.76 19.60
N PRO A 286 40.68 -9.49 20.90
CA PRO A 286 39.79 -8.42 21.37
C PRO A 286 40.28 -7.04 20.93
N ALA A 287 39.40 -6.04 20.99
CA ALA A 287 39.78 -4.64 20.76
C ALA A 287 40.93 -4.20 21.69
N CYS A 288 41.78 -3.34 21.15
CA CYS A 288 42.98 -2.84 21.81
C CYS A 288 42.65 -1.96 23.04
N SER A 289 43.39 -2.17 24.13
CA SER A 289 43.19 -1.48 25.41
C SER A 289 44.51 -1.26 26.16
N GLY A 290 44.51 -0.37 27.15
CA GLY A 290 45.67 -0.12 28.01
C GLY A 290 46.91 0.39 27.26
N LEU A 291 48.05 -0.29 27.46
CA LEU A 291 49.38 0.10 26.98
C LEU A 291 49.58 -0.08 25.46
N ALA A 292 48.67 -0.77 24.78
CA ALA A 292 48.69 -0.93 23.32
C ALA A 292 47.30 -0.54 22.77
N PRO A 293 46.98 0.75 22.65
CA PRO A 293 45.63 1.20 22.30
C PRO A 293 45.35 1.19 20.79
N ASN A 294 46.36 1.01 19.93
CA ASN A 294 46.21 1.16 18.48
C ASN A 294 46.13 -0.20 17.79
N CYS A 295 45.09 -0.42 16.99
CA CYS A 295 44.96 -1.58 16.12
C CYS A 295 45.57 -1.27 14.75
N ARG A 296 46.59 -2.04 14.35
CA ARG A 296 47.19 -1.95 13.01
C ARG A 296 47.39 -3.35 12.45
N ASN A 297 46.87 -3.59 11.25
CA ASN A 297 46.98 -4.88 10.54
C ASN A 297 46.61 -6.08 11.44
N GLY A 298 45.53 -5.96 12.22
CA GLY A 298 45.07 -7.00 13.13
C GLY A 298 45.90 -7.23 14.38
N SER A 299 46.78 -6.31 14.77
CA SER A 299 47.58 -6.40 16.01
C SER A 299 47.55 -5.10 16.83
N CYS A 300 47.54 -5.23 18.16
CA CYS A 300 47.59 -4.08 19.07
C CYS A 300 49.03 -3.57 19.26
N SER A 301 49.23 -2.26 19.08
CA SER A 301 50.51 -1.57 19.27
C SER A 301 50.37 -0.34 20.17
N ALA A 302 51.48 0.07 20.79
CA ALA A 302 51.58 1.32 21.55
C ALA A 302 51.63 2.56 20.64
N PHE A 303 51.98 2.39 19.35
CA PHE A 303 52.23 3.46 18.38
C PHE A 303 51.65 3.11 17.00
#